data_AF-A0A2U3LMY8-F1
#
_entry.id   AF-A0A2U3LMY8-F1
#
_cell.length_a   1.000
_cell.length_b   1.000
_cell.length_c   1.000
_cell.angle_alpha   90.00
_cell.angle_beta   90.00
_cell.angle_gamma   90.00
#
_symmetry.space_group_name_H-M   'P 1'
#
loop_
_entity.id
_entity.type
_entity.pdbx_description
1 polymer ?
#
loop_
_entity_poly.entity_id
_entity_poly.type
_entity_poly.pdbx_seq_one_letter_code
_entity_poly.pdbx_strand_id
1 'polypeptide(L)'
;MEMTISRDRWQLHLKTRGQHYHEQARKFEALHASHSNVGANVAALAMHALAEVMEKARVGRLTRYQHILLRLGEWIAYAECAGSLARRAALMAEGKLNEKANQRFDAVALAALSRIFAREAALKVAEEGLRWIVGAGGVSDADMAAFETSLGMPAIHRAQAGLLADMDFAADVLYGRAAGSVAQALVPAGSRLVSTLLRP
;
A
#
# COMPACT_ATOMS: atom_id res chain seq x y z
N MET A 1 -4.36 -3.87 -30.68
CA MET A 1 -3.27 -4.38 -29.83
C MET A 1 -3.68 -4.11 -28.39
N GLU A 2 -3.93 -5.16 -27.60
CA GLU A 2 -4.45 -5.03 -26.23
C GLU A 2 -3.46 -4.24 -25.33
N MET A 3 -3.95 -3.20 -24.66
CA MET A 3 -3.14 -2.32 -23.80
C MET A 3 -3.23 -2.83 -22.36
N THR A 4 -2.22 -3.60 -21.92
CA THR A 4 -2.07 -3.91 -20.48
C THR A 4 -1.70 -2.64 -19.71
N ILE A 5 -2.06 -2.56 -18.43
CA ILE A 5 -1.70 -1.43 -17.55
C ILE A 5 -0.19 -1.15 -17.57
N SER A 6 0.63 -2.21 -17.60
CA SER A 6 2.08 -2.11 -17.67
C SER A 6 2.57 -1.42 -18.94
N ARG A 7 1.94 -1.69 -20.09
CA ARG A 7 2.36 -1.13 -21.37
C ARG A 7 2.04 0.36 -21.46
N ASP A 8 0.85 0.77 -21.03
CA ASP A 8 0.45 2.17 -21.02
C ASP A 8 1.33 3.00 -20.07
N ARG A 9 1.53 2.52 -18.84
CA ARG A 9 2.39 3.21 -17.86
C ARG A 9 3.86 3.19 -18.25
N TRP A 10 4.34 2.15 -18.93
CA TRP A 10 5.68 2.15 -19.49
C TRP A 10 5.86 3.25 -20.56
N GLN A 11 4.88 3.39 -21.47
CA GLN A 11 4.92 4.48 -22.45
C GLN A 11 4.90 5.85 -21.78
N LEU A 12 4.10 6.01 -20.72
CA LEU A 12 4.04 7.26 -19.95
C LEU A 12 5.37 7.57 -19.24
N HIS A 13 6.00 6.57 -18.64
CA HIS A 13 7.35 6.69 -18.05
C HIS A 13 8.36 7.20 -19.07
N LEU A 14 8.39 6.61 -20.28
CA LEU A 14 9.29 7.05 -21.35
C LEU A 14 8.99 8.49 -21.81
N LYS A 15 7.72 8.82 -22.05
CA LYS A 15 7.30 10.17 -22.49
C LYS A 15 7.63 11.26 -21.48
N THR A 16 7.53 10.94 -20.20
CA THR A 16 7.81 11.87 -19.08
C THR A 16 9.25 11.82 -18.59
N ARG A 17 10.14 11.06 -19.26
CA ARG A 17 11.54 10.87 -18.83
C ARG A 17 11.62 10.42 -17.37
N GLY A 18 10.74 9.49 -16.98
CA GLY A 18 10.64 8.92 -15.65
C GLY A 18 9.89 9.75 -14.61
N GLN A 19 9.45 10.97 -14.93
CA GLN A 19 8.87 11.86 -13.93
C GLN A 19 7.45 11.51 -13.51
N HIS A 20 6.70 10.73 -14.29
CA HIS A 20 5.29 10.48 -14.01
C HIS A 20 5.01 10.06 -12.55
N TYR A 21 5.68 9.02 -12.06
CA TYR A 21 5.42 8.55 -10.69
C TYR A 21 6.07 9.42 -9.61
N HIS A 22 7.17 10.14 -9.89
CA HIS A 22 7.67 11.16 -8.96
C HIS A 22 6.67 12.33 -8.82
N GLU A 23 6.04 12.77 -9.91
CA GLU A 23 5.00 13.80 -9.87
C GLU A 23 3.75 13.33 -9.13
N GLN A 24 3.34 12.07 -9.33
CA GLN A 24 2.23 11.49 -8.58
C GLN A 24 2.57 11.40 -7.09
N ALA A 25 3.79 10.96 -6.73
CA ALA A 25 4.27 10.92 -5.35
C ALA A 25 4.21 12.30 -4.68
N ARG A 26 4.66 13.37 -5.37
CA ARG A 26 4.56 14.76 -4.87
C ARG A 26 3.13 15.19 -4.55
N LYS A 27 2.13 14.72 -5.31
CA LYS A 27 0.70 14.98 -4.99
C LYS A 27 0.28 14.30 -3.69
N PHE A 28 0.84 13.13 -3.39
CA PHE A 28 0.57 12.41 -2.15
C PHE A 28 1.32 12.97 -0.95
N GLU A 29 2.51 13.54 -1.15
CA GLU A 29 3.19 14.33 -0.13
C GLU A 29 2.35 15.55 0.26
N ALA A 30 1.80 16.26 -0.74
CA ALA A 30 0.88 17.37 -0.51
C ALA A 30 -0.41 16.90 0.20
N LEU A 31 -0.96 15.75 -0.18
CA LEU A 31 -2.12 15.16 0.50
C LEU A 31 -1.80 14.80 1.96
N HIS A 32 -0.60 14.29 2.24
CA HIS A 32 -0.18 13.96 3.60
C HIS A 32 -0.04 15.21 4.48
N ALA A 33 0.36 16.35 3.90
CA ALA A 33 0.46 17.61 4.62
C ALA A 33 -0.90 18.09 5.17
N SER A 34 -2.01 17.81 4.45
CA SER A 34 -3.36 18.11 4.93
C SER A 34 -4.02 16.95 5.69
N HIS A 35 -3.68 15.70 5.36
CA HIS A 35 -4.25 14.49 5.93
C HIS A 35 -3.14 13.51 6.34
N SER A 36 -2.51 13.77 7.47
CA SER A 36 -1.32 13.00 7.89
C SER A 36 -1.63 11.51 8.17
N ASN A 37 -2.87 11.18 8.54
CA ASN A 37 -3.22 9.85 9.01
C ASN A 37 -3.73 8.88 7.91
N VAL A 38 -3.85 9.29 6.64
CA VAL A 38 -4.46 8.46 5.58
C VAL A 38 -3.47 7.54 4.85
N GLY A 39 -2.19 7.54 5.24
CA GLY A 39 -1.13 6.75 4.61
C GLY A 39 -0.60 7.33 3.28
N ALA A 40 -0.92 8.59 2.98
CA ALA A 40 -0.52 9.24 1.74
C ALA A 40 1.02 9.34 1.58
N ASN A 41 1.77 9.63 2.64
CA ASN A 41 3.24 9.63 2.60
C ASN A 41 3.81 8.26 2.22
N VAL A 42 3.26 7.16 2.74
CA VAL A 42 3.74 5.80 2.41
C VAL A 42 3.37 5.43 0.98
N ALA A 43 2.20 5.85 0.49
CA ALA A 43 1.86 5.71 -0.92
C ALA A 43 2.81 6.52 -1.83
N ALA A 44 3.27 7.70 -1.39
CA ALA A 44 4.28 8.47 -2.10
C ALA A 44 5.63 7.72 -2.17
N LEU A 45 6.07 7.08 -1.07
CA LEU A 45 7.26 6.23 -1.07
C LEU A 45 7.15 5.10 -2.11
N ALA A 46 6.00 4.42 -2.17
CA ALA A 46 5.77 3.37 -3.17
C ALA A 46 5.88 3.90 -4.61
N MET A 47 5.38 5.12 -4.88
CA MET A 47 5.46 5.74 -6.21
C MET A 47 6.88 6.20 -6.56
N HIS A 48 7.63 6.74 -5.61
CA HIS A 48 9.04 7.05 -5.81
C HIS A 48 9.86 5.79 -6.10
N ALA A 49 9.71 4.74 -5.28
CA ALA A 49 10.38 3.46 -5.51
C ALA A 49 10.01 2.87 -6.88
N LEU A 50 8.72 2.94 -7.28
CA LEU A 50 8.28 2.47 -8.59
C LEU A 50 8.97 3.20 -9.74
N ALA A 51 9.12 4.53 -9.64
CA ALA A 51 9.80 5.32 -10.66
C ALA A 51 11.26 4.88 -10.85
N GLU A 52 11.97 4.66 -9.74
CA GLU A 52 13.37 4.21 -9.72
C GLU A 52 13.52 2.80 -10.28
N VAL A 53 12.64 1.87 -9.90
CA VAL A 53 12.59 0.50 -10.46
C VAL A 53 12.35 0.53 -11.96
N MET A 54 11.37 1.32 -12.42
CA MET A 54 11.08 1.46 -13.85
C MET A 54 12.26 2.05 -14.62
N GLU A 55 12.99 2.99 -14.03
CA GLU A 55 14.17 3.59 -14.65
C GLU A 55 15.34 2.60 -14.75
N LYS A 56 15.62 1.83 -13.71
CA LYS A 56 16.62 0.74 -13.79
C LYS A 56 16.22 -0.33 -14.81
N ALA A 57 14.93 -0.70 -14.87
CA ALA A 57 14.42 -1.61 -15.88
C ALA A 57 14.60 -1.07 -17.30
N ARG A 58 14.52 0.26 -17.48
CA ARG A 58 14.74 0.93 -18.78
C ARG A 58 16.19 0.84 -19.21
N VAL A 59 17.11 1.18 -18.32
CA VAL A 59 18.55 1.12 -18.55
C VAL A 59 18.98 -0.31 -18.87
N GLY A 60 18.52 -1.28 -18.08
CA GLY A 60 18.80 -2.71 -18.30
C GLY A 60 18.02 -3.35 -19.46
N ARG A 61 17.15 -2.60 -20.16
CA ARG A 61 16.28 -3.11 -21.25
C ARG A 61 15.44 -4.32 -20.82
N LEU A 62 15.04 -4.39 -19.54
CA LEU A 62 14.43 -5.56 -18.93
C LEU A 62 13.00 -5.83 -19.41
N THR A 63 12.32 -4.83 -19.98
CA THR A 63 10.97 -5.00 -20.54
C THR A 63 10.92 -5.83 -21.82
N ARG A 64 12.08 -6.25 -22.34
CA ARG A 64 12.18 -7.31 -23.38
C ARG A 64 11.80 -8.68 -22.83
N TYR A 65 11.93 -8.89 -21.52
CA TYR A 65 11.45 -10.07 -20.84
C TYR A 65 9.98 -9.88 -20.48
N GLN A 66 9.09 -10.63 -21.15
CA GLN A 66 7.64 -10.49 -20.97
C GLN A 66 7.21 -10.62 -19.50
N HIS A 67 7.85 -11.51 -18.73
CA HIS A 67 7.55 -11.69 -17.32
C HIS A 67 7.89 -10.45 -16.48
N ILE A 68 8.95 -9.70 -16.79
CA ILE A 68 9.27 -8.44 -16.11
C ILE A 68 8.21 -7.38 -16.45
N LEU A 69 7.76 -7.30 -17.70
CA LEU A 69 6.68 -6.37 -18.06
C LEU A 69 5.38 -6.67 -17.32
N LEU A 70 5.07 -7.95 -17.07
CA LEU A 70 3.92 -8.36 -16.26
C LEU A 70 4.12 -8.01 -14.78
N ARG A 71 5.33 -8.22 -14.21
CA ARG A 71 5.66 -7.82 -12.83
C ARG A 71 5.59 -6.32 -12.62
N LEU A 72 6.09 -5.51 -13.56
CA LEU A 72 5.89 -4.06 -13.52
C LEU A 72 4.41 -3.70 -13.43
N GLY A 73 3.54 -4.41 -14.17
CA GLY A 73 2.09 -4.20 -14.11
C GLY A 73 1.48 -4.47 -12.74
N GLU A 74 1.96 -5.51 -12.04
CA GLU A 74 1.59 -5.79 -10.65
C GLU A 74 2.00 -4.65 -9.72
N TRP A 75 3.26 -4.23 -9.77
CA TRP A 75 3.77 -3.15 -8.89
C TRP A 75 3.09 -1.80 -9.15
N ILE A 76 2.84 -1.49 -10.42
CA ILE A 76 2.02 -0.34 -10.84
C ILE A 76 0.64 -0.41 -10.19
N ALA A 77 -0.03 -1.55 -10.25
CA ALA A 77 -1.35 -1.71 -9.66
C ALA A 77 -1.33 -1.51 -8.14
N TYR A 78 -0.33 -2.06 -7.45
CA TYR A 78 -0.17 -1.85 -6.00
C TYR A 78 0.04 -0.38 -5.64
N ALA A 79 0.98 0.32 -6.31
CA ALA A 79 1.26 1.72 -6.02
C ALA A 79 0.05 2.63 -6.33
N GLU A 80 -0.64 2.40 -7.46
CA GLU A 80 -1.83 3.18 -7.83
C GLU A 80 -3.03 2.89 -6.93
N CYS A 81 -3.22 1.64 -6.51
CA CYS A 81 -4.25 1.28 -5.53
C CYS A 81 -3.98 1.91 -4.16
N ALA A 82 -2.72 1.95 -3.70
CA ALA A 82 -2.36 2.62 -2.45
C ALA A 82 -2.68 4.11 -2.52
N GLY A 83 -2.33 4.77 -3.63
CA GLY A 83 -2.71 6.15 -3.86
C GLY A 83 -4.23 6.36 -3.94
N SER A 84 -4.96 5.45 -4.58
CA SER A 84 -6.42 5.51 -4.68
C SER A 84 -7.10 5.41 -3.31
N LEU A 85 -6.63 4.49 -2.47
CA LEU A 85 -7.17 4.28 -1.13
C LEU A 85 -6.85 5.46 -0.20
N ALA A 86 -5.65 6.03 -0.29
CA ALA A 86 -5.28 7.24 0.45
C ALA A 86 -6.15 8.46 0.07
N ARG A 87 -6.41 8.67 -1.23
CA ARG A 87 -7.35 9.73 -1.68
C ARG A 87 -8.76 9.48 -1.16
N ARG A 88 -9.24 8.22 -1.22
CA ARG A 88 -10.57 7.86 -0.72
C ARG A 88 -10.68 8.12 0.78
N ALA A 89 -9.67 7.76 1.57
CA ALA A 89 -9.63 8.00 3.01
C ALA A 89 -9.65 9.51 3.34
N ALA A 90 -8.88 10.32 2.60
CA ALA A 90 -8.91 11.78 2.75
C ALA A 90 -10.30 12.38 2.43
N LEU A 91 -10.90 11.98 1.29
CA LEU A 91 -12.26 12.41 0.95
C LEU A 91 -13.29 11.99 2.00
N MET A 92 -13.11 10.82 2.62
CA MET A 92 -14.00 10.36 3.69
C MET A 92 -13.83 11.19 4.96
N ALA A 93 -12.60 11.52 5.34
CA ALA A 93 -12.33 12.38 6.49
C ALA A 93 -12.92 13.79 6.31
N GLU A 94 -13.03 14.27 5.07
CA GLU A 94 -13.66 15.55 4.73
C GLU A 94 -15.18 15.47 4.53
N GLY A 95 -15.80 14.29 4.62
CA GLY A 95 -17.22 14.10 4.32
C GLY A 95 -17.58 14.35 2.84
N LYS A 96 -16.60 14.25 1.93
CA LYS A 96 -16.73 14.53 0.48
C LYS A 96 -16.83 13.28 -0.39
N LEU A 97 -17.05 12.10 0.21
CA LEU A 97 -17.34 10.91 -0.59
C LEU A 97 -18.69 11.06 -1.30
N ASN A 98 -18.78 10.46 -2.49
CA ASN A 98 -20.05 10.36 -3.21
C ASN A 98 -21.11 9.67 -2.33
N GLU A 99 -22.37 10.11 -2.40
CA GLU A 99 -23.49 9.54 -1.63
C GLU A 99 -23.68 8.03 -1.84
N LYS A 100 -23.33 7.53 -3.03
CA LYS A 100 -23.40 6.10 -3.37
C LYS A 100 -22.16 5.31 -2.97
N ALA A 101 -21.14 5.97 -2.40
CA ALA A 101 -19.95 5.29 -1.96
C ALA A 101 -20.29 4.33 -0.82
N ASN A 102 -19.68 3.14 -0.85
CA ASN A 102 -19.84 2.18 0.24
C ASN A 102 -19.27 2.78 1.55
N GLN A 103 -20.10 2.82 2.60
CA GLN A 103 -19.80 3.35 3.93
C GLN A 103 -19.62 2.24 4.98
N ARG A 104 -19.18 1.04 4.57
CA ARG A 104 -18.95 -0.08 5.50
C ARG A 104 -17.99 0.28 6.64
N PHE A 105 -17.02 1.14 6.36
CA PHE A 105 -16.01 1.61 7.31
C PHE A 105 -16.20 3.09 7.53
N ASP A 106 -16.03 3.55 8.76
CA ASP A 106 -15.94 4.98 9.05
C ASP A 106 -14.59 5.56 8.56
N ALA A 107 -14.40 6.87 8.74
CA ALA A 107 -13.19 7.56 8.30
C ALA A 107 -11.91 7.02 8.97
N VAL A 108 -11.99 6.59 10.23
CA VAL A 108 -10.83 6.11 11.00
C VAL A 108 -10.44 4.71 10.54
N ALA A 109 -11.41 3.82 10.38
CA ALA A 109 -11.24 2.48 9.84
C ALA A 109 -10.73 2.51 8.41
N LEU A 110 -11.27 3.38 7.55
CA LEU A 110 -10.78 3.50 6.17
C LEU A 110 -9.34 4.03 6.11
N ALA A 111 -8.98 4.98 6.98
CA ALA A 111 -7.61 5.47 7.09
C ALA A 111 -6.64 4.36 7.54
N ALA A 112 -7.02 3.53 8.53
CA ALA A 112 -6.21 2.39 8.95
C ALA A 112 -6.00 1.36 7.82
N LEU A 113 -7.07 0.98 7.12
CA LEU A 113 -6.98 0.09 5.96
C LEU A 113 -6.08 0.68 4.85
N SER A 114 -6.17 2.00 4.63
CA SER A 114 -5.28 2.71 3.71
C SER A 114 -3.81 2.63 4.12
N ARG A 115 -3.51 2.84 5.41
CA ARG A 115 -2.14 2.77 5.94
C ARG A 115 -1.53 1.37 5.83
N ILE A 116 -2.32 0.33 6.10
CA ILE A 116 -1.92 -1.08 5.94
C ILE A 116 -1.55 -1.33 4.48
N PHE A 117 -2.45 -1.00 3.55
CA PHE A 117 -2.21 -1.29 2.14
C PHE A 117 -1.06 -0.46 1.56
N ALA A 118 -0.90 0.80 2.00
CA ALA A 118 0.24 1.62 1.58
C ALA A 118 1.58 1.04 2.03
N ARG A 119 1.67 0.47 3.25
CA ARG A 119 2.86 -0.23 3.76
C ARG A 119 3.20 -1.45 2.92
N GLU A 120 2.19 -2.27 2.61
CA GLU A 120 2.33 -3.44 1.75
C GLU A 120 2.82 -3.03 0.35
N ALA A 121 2.17 -2.04 -0.26
CA ALA A 121 2.55 -1.56 -1.59
C ALA A 121 3.99 -1.02 -1.61
N ALA A 122 4.38 -0.20 -0.63
CA ALA A 122 5.73 0.36 -0.58
C ALA A 122 6.80 -0.73 -0.43
N LEU A 123 6.59 -1.68 0.49
CA LEU A 123 7.55 -2.76 0.71
C LEU A 123 7.62 -3.69 -0.50
N LYS A 124 6.48 -4.11 -1.04
CA LYS A 124 6.41 -4.99 -2.22
C LYS A 124 7.10 -4.39 -3.44
N VAL A 125 6.78 -3.13 -3.78
CA VAL A 125 7.36 -2.45 -4.94
C VAL A 125 8.88 -2.36 -4.80
N ALA A 126 9.38 -1.94 -3.64
CA ALA A 126 10.80 -1.73 -3.44
C ALA A 126 11.60 -3.04 -3.36
N GLU A 127 11.17 -4.00 -2.54
CA GLU A 127 11.88 -5.27 -2.32
C GLU A 127 11.82 -6.18 -3.55
N GLU A 128 10.64 -6.35 -4.16
CA GLU A 128 10.53 -7.17 -5.37
C GLU A 128 11.22 -6.48 -6.55
N GLY A 129 11.08 -5.16 -6.67
CA GLY A 129 11.77 -4.37 -7.68
C GLY A 129 13.29 -4.55 -7.59
N LEU A 130 13.86 -4.32 -6.39
CA LEU A 130 15.28 -4.53 -6.10
C LEU A 130 15.73 -5.94 -6.50
N ARG A 131 14.99 -6.97 -6.07
CA ARG A 131 15.28 -8.38 -6.39
C ARG A 131 15.44 -8.61 -7.90
N TRP A 132 14.53 -8.09 -8.73
CA TRP A 132 14.58 -8.31 -10.18
C TRP A 132 15.65 -7.47 -10.87
N ILE A 133 15.87 -6.23 -10.44
CA ILE A 133 16.93 -5.38 -11.00
C ILE A 133 18.32 -5.98 -10.72
N VAL A 134 18.55 -6.41 -9.47
CA VAL A 134 19.83 -7.02 -9.06
C VAL A 134 20.01 -8.39 -9.71
N GLY A 135 18.96 -9.22 -9.73
CA GLY A 135 19.00 -10.53 -10.38
C GLY A 135 19.29 -10.48 -11.88
N ALA A 136 19.00 -9.36 -12.55
CA ALA A 136 19.35 -9.12 -13.94
C ALA A 136 20.78 -8.57 -14.15
N GLY A 137 21.57 -8.41 -13.08
CA GLY A 137 22.89 -7.78 -13.11
C GLY A 137 22.82 -6.28 -13.41
N GLY A 138 21.69 -5.63 -13.13
CA GLY A 138 21.45 -4.22 -13.48
C GLY A 138 22.13 -3.21 -12.55
N VAL A 139 22.73 -3.66 -11.46
CA VAL A 139 23.40 -2.85 -10.44
C VAL A 139 24.66 -3.59 -9.99
N SER A 140 25.79 -2.89 -9.97
CA SER A 140 27.05 -3.42 -9.45
C SER A 140 27.04 -3.43 -7.92
N ASP A 141 27.88 -4.24 -7.29
CA ASP A 141 28.01 -4.25 -5.82
C ASP A 141 28.39 -2.86 -5.27
N ALA A 142 29.20 -2.10 -6.02
CA ALA A 142 29.60 -0.75 -5.64
C ALA A 142 28.44 0.27 -5.68
N ASP A 143 27.45 0.05 -6.55
CA ASP A 143 26.31 0.95 -6.73
C ASP A 143 25.09 0.54 -5.89
N MET A 144 25.16 -0.58 -5.17
CA MET A 144 24.01 -1.16 -4.45
C MET A 144 23.42 -0.20 -3.42
N ALA A 145 24.27 0.36 -2.55
CA ALA A 145 23.83 1.28 -1.50
C ALA A 145 23.18 2.56 -2.07
N ALA A 146 23.67 3.04 -3.22
CA ALA A 146 23.09 4.18 -3.90
C ALA A 146 21.70 3.85 -4.46
N PHE A 147 21.52 2.63 -5.00
CA PHE A 147 20.22 2.19 -5.48
C PHE A 147 19.20 1.97 -4.35
N GLU A 148 19.60 1.33 -3.24
CA GLU A 148 18.74 1.20 -2.05
C GLU A 148 18.31 2.57 -1.52
N THR A 149 19.21 3.55 -1.55
CA THR A 149 18.91 4.92 -1.17
C THR A 149 17.94 5.59 -2.14
N SER A 150 18.09 5.40 -3.46
CA SER A 150 17.17 5.98 -4.45
C SER A 150 15.77 5.38 -4.35
N LEU A 151 15.66 4.07 -4.07
CA LEU A 151 14.40 3.40 -3.77
C LEU A 151 13.71 3.91 -2.49
N GLY A 152 14.43 4.62 -1.62
CA GLY A 152 13.91 5.07 -0.33
C GLY A 152 13.78 3.95 0.70
N MET A 153 14.57 2.87 0.57
CA MET A 153 14.50 1.67 1.43
C MET A 153 14.46 1.99 2.93
N PRO A 154 15.33 2.87 3.47
CA PRO A 154 15.30 3.20 4.91
C PRO A 154 13.98 3.83 5.36
N ALA A 155 13.33 4.62 4.50
CA ALA A 155 12.05 5.24 4.81
C ALA A 155 10.89 4.24 4.74
N ILE A 156 10.93 3.32 3.75
CA ILE A 156 9.95 2.25 3.57
C ILE A 156 9.97 1.27 4.73
N HIS A 157 11.15 0.88 5.21
CA HIS A 157 11.29 0.03 6.39
C HIS A 157 10.79 0.73 7.65
N ARG A 158 11.13 2.01 7.86
CA ARG A 158 10.59 2.81 8.99
C ARG A 158 9.08 2.97 8.92
N ALA A 159 8.51 3.07 7.73
CA ALA A 159 7.06 3.20 7.54
C ALA A 159 6.28 1.96 8.01
N GLN A 160 6.91 0.80 8.18
CA GLN A 160 6.26 -0.41 8.70
C GLN A 160 5.86 -0.28 10.18
N ALA A 161 6.43 0.69 10.90
CA ALA A 161 6.00 0.99 12.27
C ALA A 161 4.48 1.24 12.33
N GLY A 162 3.84 0.64 13.32
CA GLY A 162 2.40 0.71 13.53
C GLY A 162 1.56 -0.29 12.73
N LEU A 163 2.16 -1.15 11.89
CA LEU A 163 1.40 -2.13 11.08
C LEU A 163 0.50 -3.03 11.93
N LEU A 164 1.04 -3.65 12.99
CA LEU A 164 0.26 -4.54 13.85
C LEU A 164 -0.90 -3.80 14.53
N ALA A 165 -0.66 -2.58 15.02
CA ALA A 165 -1.70 -1.77 15.64
C ALA A 165 -2.84 -1.44 14.65
N ASP A 166 -2.51 -1.11 13.40
CA ASP A 166 -3.53 -0.89 12.36
C ASP A 166 -4.28 -2.18 12.03
N MET A 167 -3.59 -3.33 11.96
CA MET A 167 -4.21 -4.63 11.70
C MET A 167 -5.11 -5.10 12.83
N ASP A 168 -4.71 -4.90 14.08
CA ASP A 168 -5.51 -5.20 15.26
C ASP A 168 -6.78 -4.34 15.28
N PHE A 169 -6.63 -3.03 15.03
CA PHE A 169 -7.77 -2.13 14.91
C PHE A 169 -8.71 -2.52 13.75
N ALA A 170 -8.16 -2.88 12.59
CA ALA A 170 -8.97 -3.37 11.48
C ALA A 170 -9.72 -4.67 11.85
N ALA A 171 -9.09 -5.58 12.58
CA ALA A 171 -9.74 -6.79 13.09
C ALA A 171 -10.87 -6.46 14.08
N ASP A 172 -10.67 -5.48 14.96
CA ASP A 172 -11.69 -5.03 15.90
C ASP A 172 -12.91 -4.45 15.17
N VAL A 173 -12.68 -3.65 14.12
CA VAL A 173 -13.75 -3.09 13.28
C VAL A 173 -14.47 -4.19 12.47
N LEU A 174 -13.73 -5.15 11.92
CA LEU A 174 -14.30 -6.21 11.08
C LEU A 174 -15.12 -7.23 11.87
N TYR A 175 -14.68 -7.55 13.08
CA TYR A 175 -15.26 -8.62 13.90
C TYR A 175 -16.02 -8.12 15.13
N GLY A 176 -16.04 -6.80 15.37
CA GLY A 176 -16.68 -6.22 16.55
C GLY A 176 -16.05 -6.68 17.87
N ARG A 177 -14.76 -7.04 17.89
CA ARG A 177 -14.08 -7.59 19.09
C ARG A 177 -14.08 -6.62 20.28
N ALA A 178 -14.02 -5.32 20.00
CA ALA A 178 -14.17 -4.29 21.03
C ALA A 178 -15.58 -4.32 21.69
N ALA A 179 -16.63 -4.63 20.93
CA ALA A 179 -17.99 -4.79 21.47
C ALA A 179 -18.17 -6.15 22.17
N GLY A 180 -17.53 -7.21 21.67
CA GLY A 180 -17.59 -8.55 22.25
C GLY A 180 -16.91 -8.68 23.63
N SER A 181 -15.79 -7.98 23.84
CA SER A 181 -15.10 -7.95 25.14
C SER A 181 -15.88 -7.18 26.21
N VAL A 182 -16.51 -6.05 25.85
CA VAL A 182 -17.38 -5.28 26.75
C VAL A 182 -18.66 -6.07 27.07
N ALA A 183 -19.26 -6.74 26.08
CA ALA A 183 -20.42 -7.61 26.31
C ALA A 183 -20.07 -8.83 27.18
N GLN A 184 -18.89 -9.44 27.03
CA GLN A 184 -18.45 -10.52 27.91
C GLN A 184 -18.10 -10.07 29.34
N ALA A 185 -17.59 -8.85 29.50
CA ALA A 185 -17.29 -8.26 30.81
C ALA A 185 -18.56 -7.84 31.58
N LEU A 186 -19.65 -7.52 30.88
CA LEU A 186 -20.94 -7.16 31.46
C LEU A 186 -21.83 -8.36 31.82
N VAL A 187 -21.45 -9.60 31.46
CA VAL A 187 -22.15 -10.81 31.91
C VAL A 187 -21.65 -11.19 33.30
N PRO A 188 -22.47 -11.12 34.37
CA PRO A 188 -22.06 -11.53 35.70
C PRO A 188 -21.70 -13.02 35.72
N ALA A 189 -20.63 -13.36 36.46
CA ALA A 189 -19.98 -14.68 36.50
C ALA A 189 -20.89 -15.87 36.91
N GLY A 190 -22.17 -15.64 37.24
CA GLY A 190 -23.10 -16.65 37.73
C GLY A 190 -23.92 -17.42 36.68
N SER A 191 -23.88 -17.07 35.39
CA SER A 191 -24.77 -17.67 34.38
C SER A 191 -24.14 -18.81 33.53
N ARG A 192 -22.90 -19.23 33.83
CA ARG A 192 -22.19 -20.27 33.05
C ARG A 192 -22.43 -21.72 33.52
N LEU A 193 -23.55 -22.00 34.17
CA LEU A 193 -23.93 -23.36 34.53
C LEU A 193 -25.39 -23.58 34.16
N VAL A 194 -25.62 -24.30 33.06
CA VAL A 194 -26.67 -25.33 32.83
C VAL A 194 -26.77 -25.50 31.31
N SER A 195 -25.92 -26.34 30.72
CA SER A 195 -26.16 -26.93 29.39
C SER A 195 -25.26 -28.15 29.16
N THR A 196 -25.28 -29.10 30.10
CA THR A 196 -24.56 -30.39 29.91
C THR A 196 -25.36 -31.59 30.40
N LEU A 197 -26.69 -31.51 30.37
CA LEU A 197 -27.54 -32.66 30.58
C LEU A 197 -28.71 -32.57 29.61
N LEU A 198 -28.66 -33.41 28.56
CA LEU A 198 -29.75 -33.99 27.77
C LEU A 198 -29.32 -34.12 26.30
N ARG A 199 -28.67 -35.23 25.99
CA ARG A 199 -28.88 -35.94 24.72
C ARG A 199 -29.25 -37.39 25.06
N PRO A 200 -30.38 -37.92 24.57
CA PRO A 200 -30.54 -39.36 24.44
C PRO A 200 -29.61 -39.92 23.36
#